data_AF-A0A6A0AZ07-F1
#
_entry.id   AF-A0A6A0AZ07-F1
#
_cell.length_a   1.000
_cell.length_b   1.000
_cell.length_c   1.000
_cell.angle_alpha   90.00
_cell.angle_beta   90.00
_cell.angle_gamma   90.00
#
_symmetry.space_group_name_H-M   'P 1'
#
loop_
_entity.id
_entity.type
_entity.pdbx_description
1 polymer ?
#
loop_
_entity_poly.entity_id
_entity_poly.type
_entity_poly.pdbx_seq_one_letter_code
_entity_poly.pdbx_strand_id
1 'polypeptide(L)' 'MSAAPAVGSLVVDTRVDQLGEFRGVAGPYWSLRPLGGGTEWDAEPEHVRPADPKERLRAETARVNARSRGERL' A
#
# COMPACT_ATOMS: atom_id res chain seq x y z
N MET A 1 -12.63 -3.68 15.07
CA MET A 1 -12.02 -2.54 14.35
C MET A 1 -10.53 -2.62 14.53
N SER A 2 -9.78 -2.91 13.47
CA SER A 2 -8.32 -2.81 13.52
C SER A 2 -7.96 -1.33 13.71
N ALA A 3 -7.01 -1.03 14.59
CA ALA A 3 -6.57 0.36 14.76
C ALA A 3 -5.93 0.86 13.46
N ALA A 4 -6.27 2.08 13.06
CA ALA A 4 -5.69 2.69 11.86
C ALA A 4 -4.17 2.82 12.01
N PRO A 5 -3.36 2.38 11.03
CA PRO A 5 -1.92 2.59 11.02
C PRO A 5 -1.55 4.07 11.00
N ALA A 6 -0.28 4.38 11.24
CA ALA A 6 0.22 5.74 10.99
C ALA A 6 0.23 6.02 9.48
N VAL A 7 -0.09 7.26 9.08
CA VAL A 7 0.07 7.72 7.69
C VAL A 7 1.52 7.47 7.25
N GLY A 8 1.70 6.90 6.05
CA GLY A 8 3.00 6.44 5.56
C GLY A 8 3.31 4.96 5.83
N SER A 9 2.48 4.27 6.61
CA SER A 9 2.69 2.83 6.89
C SER A 9 2.42 1.99 5.65
N LEU A 10 3.28 1.00 5.40
CA LEU A 10 3.07 0.00 4.36
C LEU A 10 2.08 -1.07 4.82
N VAL A 11 1.04 -1.26 4.03
CA VAL A 11 -0.03 -2.22 4.26
C VAL A 11 -0.33 -3.01 3.00
N VAL A 12 -0.88 -4.20 3.17
CA VAL A 12 -1.37 -5.04 2.08
C VAL A 12 -2.89 -5.07 2.16
N ASP A 13 -3.53 -4.69 1.06
CA ASP A 13 -4.94 -4.93 0.81
C ASP A 13 -5.10 -6.31 0.19
N THR A 14 -5.66 -7.25 0.96
CA THR A 14 -5.79 -8.64 0.55
C THR A 14 -6.90 -8.86 -0.48
N ARG A 15 -7.80 -7.90 -0.71
CA ARG A 15 -8.85 -8.04 -1.74
C ARG A 15 -8.31 -7.90 -3.14
N VAL A 16 -7.34 -7.01 -3.32
CA VAL A 16 -6.70 -6.73 -4.61
C VAL A 16 -5.28 -7.29 -4.69
N ASP A 17 -4.82 -7.97 -3.63
CA ASP A 17 -3.45 -8.48 -3.46
C ASP A 17 -2.39 -7.42 -3.77
N GLN A 18 -2.63 -6.20 -3.26
CA GLN A 18 -1.83 -5.02 -3.58
C GLN A 18 -1.26 -4.38 -2.32
N LEU A 19 0.02 -4.02 -2.40
CA LEU A 19 0.71 -3.29 -1.35
C LEU A 19 0.60 -1.78 -1.59
N GLY A 20 0.22 -1.05 -0.54
CA GLY A 20 0.02 0.39 -0.57
C GLY A 20 0.58 1.09 0.66
N GLU A 21 0.76 2.39 0.54
CA GLU A 21 1.03 3.28 1.66
C GLU A 21 -0.31 3.81 2.20
N PHE A 22 -0.52 3.68 3.51
CA PHE A 22 -1.70 4.23 4.17
C PHE A 22 -1.66 5.76 4.19
N ARG A 23 -2.72 6.39 3.68
CA ARG A 23 -2.85 7.86 3.57
C ARG A 23 -3.82 8.47 4.56
N GLY A 24 -4.73 7.67 5.10
CA GLY A 24 -5.68 8.11 6.11
C GLY A 24 -6.98 7.33 6.03
N VAL A 25 -7.94 7.78 6.85
CA VAL A 25 -9.29 7.22 6.88
C VAL A 25 -10.20 8.10 6.01
N ALA A 26 -10.95 7.49 5.10
CA ALA A 26 -11.94 8.11 4.24
C ALA A 26 -13.31 7.49 4.52
N GLY A 27 -14.03 8.05 5.51
CA GLY A 27 -15.28 7.46 5.99
C GLY A 27 -15.07 6.07 6.58
N PRO A 28 -15.76 5.02 6.09
CA PRO A 28 -15.54 3.64 6.57
C PRO A 28 -14.31 2.97 5.94
N TYR A 29 -13.70 3.57 4.91
CA TYR A 29 -12.59 3.01 4.16
C TYR A 29 -11.25 3.63 4.57
N TRP A 30 -10.17 2.96 4.22
CA TRP A 30 -8.81 3.46 4.31
C TRP A 30 -8.33 3.89 2.93
N SER A 31 -7.81 5.11 2.82
CA SER A 31 -7.19 5.59 1.59
C SER A 31 -5.77 5.07 1.50
N LEU A 32 -5.47 4.33 0.43
CA LEU A 32 -4.17 3.77 0.14
C LEU A 32 -3.63 4.35 -1.17
N ARG A 33 -2.31 4.44 -1.29
CA ARG A 33 -1.65 4.82 -2.55
C ARG A 33 -0.60 3.79 -2.96
N PRO A 34 -0.36 3.57 -4.27
CA PRO A 34 0.70 2.68 -4.69
C PRO A 34 2.07 3.32 -4.45
N LEU A 35 3.09 2.50 -4.18
CA LEU A 35 4.45 2.99 -3.90
C LEU A 35 5.19 3.51 -5.11
N GLY A 36 4.74 3.19 -6.32
CA GLY A 36 5.36 3.65 -7.55
C GLY A 36 4.86 5.00 -8.06
N GLY A 37 3.67 5.42 -7.63
CA GLY A 37 2.83 6.30 -8.45
C GLY A 37 1.57 5.55 -8.87
N GLY A 38 0.60 6.27 -9.42
CA GLY A 38 -0.72 5.73 -9.76
C GLY A 38 -1.83 6.27 -8.86
N THR A 39 -3.03 5.78 -9.11
CA THR A 39 -4.27 6.28 -8.48
C THR A 39 -4.40 5.75 -7.06
N GLU A 40 -4.75 6.63 -6.12
CA GLU A 40 -5.14 6.22 -4.77
C GLU A 40 -6.41 5.38 -4.83
N TRP A 41 -6.56 4.42 -3.93
CA TRP A 41 -7.75 3.58 -3.84
C TRP A 41 -8.25 3.47 -2.41
N ASP A 42 -9.54 3.21 -2.28
CA ASP A 42 -10.20 2.97 -1.01
C ASP A 42 -10.18 1.47 -0.69
N ALA A 43 -9.72 1.13 0.51
CA ALA A 43 -9.60 -0.23 1.00
C ALA A 43 -10.47 -0.45 2.25
N GLU A 44 -11.05 -1.63 2.37
CA GLU A 44 -11.83 -2.03 3.54
C GLU A 44 -10.87 -2.38 4.70
N PRO A 45 -10.98 -1.75 5.89
CA PRO A 45 -10.03 -1.96 7.00
C PRO A 45 -9.90 -3.42 7.46
N GLU A 46 -10.93 -4.24 7.24
CA GLU A 46 -10.93 -5.66 7.58
C GLU A 46 -10.07 -6.52 6.64
N HIS A 47 -9.83 -6.02 5.43
CA HIS A 47 -9.01 -6.66 4.40
C HIS A 47 -7.60 -6.04 4.31
N VAL A 48 -7.30 -5.06 5.17
CA VAL A 48 -5.99 -4.42 5.22
C VAL A 48 -5.21 -4.90 6.43
N ARG A 49 -4.00 -5.39 6.16
CA ARG A 49 -3.04 -5.77 7.21
C ARG A 49 -1.70 -5.05 7.04
N PRO A 50 -0.91 -4.89 8.11
CA PRO A 50 0.47 -4.47 7.97
C PRO A 50 1.24 -5.39 7.00
N ALA A 51 2.04 -4.78 6.12
CA ALA A 51 2.95 -5.54 5.26
C ALA A 51 4.03 -6.19 6.14
N ASP A 52 4.34 -7.46 5.88
CA ASP A 52 5.40 -8.16 6.58
C ASP A 52 6.79 -7.67 6.09
N PRO A 53 7.89 -7.94 6.84
CA PRO A 53 9.21 -7.44 6.45
C PRO A 53 9.66 -7.89 5.05
N LYS A 54 9.22 -9.07 4.60
CA LYS A 54 9.55 -9.59 3.26
C LYS A 54 8.80 -8.85 2.16
N GLU A 55 7.51 -8.57 2.35
CA GLU A 55 6.69 -7.77 1.44
C GLU A 55 7.19 -6.34 1.35
N ARG A 56 7.57 -5.74 2.49
CA ARG A 56 8.19 -4.40 2.51
C ARG A 56 9.48 -4.37 1.68
N LEU A 57 10.37 -5.34 1.88
CA LEU A 57 11.63 -5.43 1.14
C LEU A 57 11.39 -5.67 -0.36
N ARG A 58 10.43 -6.54 -0.71
CA ARG A 58 10.03 -6.76 -2.11
C ARG A 58 9.46 -5.49 -2.73
N ALA A 59 8.66 -4.74 -1.99
CA ALA A 59 8.07 -3.50 -2.46
C ALA A 59 9.11 -2.40 -2.70
N GLU A 60 10.07 -2.24 -1.79
CA GLU A 60 11.21 -1.35 -1.98
C GLU A 60 12.04 -1.76 -3.21
N THR A 61 12.29 -3.07 -3.36
CA THR A 61 13.02 -3.60 -4.52
C THR A 61 12.25 -3.40 -5.83
N ALA A 62 10.93 -3.59 -5.84
CA ALA A 62 10.07 -3.36 -6.99
C ALA A 62 10.05 -1.88 -7.39
N ARG A 63 10.00 -0.96 -6.41
CA ARG A 63 10.11 0.49 -6.65
C ARG A 63 11.45 0.88 -7.28
N VAL A 64 12.55 0.27 -6.82
CA VAL A 64 13.89 0.49 -7.40
C VAL A 64 13.98 -0.11 -8.80
N ASN A 65 13.47 -1.31 -9.01
CA ASN A 65 13.49 -1.99 -10.30
C ASN A 65 12.64 -1.28 -11.37
N ALA A 66 11.44 -0.81 -11.01
CA ALA A 66 10.58 -0.06 -11.91
C ALA A 66 11.22 1.27 -12.34
N ARG A 67 11.88 1.98 -11.41
CA ARG A 67 12.71 3.15 -11.75
C ARG A 67 13.88 2.82 -12.68
N SER A 68 14.52 1.66 -12.53
CA SER A 68 15.66 1.25 -13.35
C SER A 68 15.30 0.75 -14.74
N ARG A 69 14.06 0.26 -14.95
CA ARG A 69 13.61 -0.27 -16.24
C ARG A 69 12.95 0.76 -17.16
N GLY A 70 12.75 2.00 -16.70
CA GLY A 70 12.03 3.01 -17.48
C GLY A 70 10.53 2.74 -17.61
N GLU A 71 10.00 1.77 -16.86
CA GLU A 71 8.56 1.54 -16.74
C GLU A 71 8.00 2.66 -15.86
N ARG A 72 7.28 3.57 -16.51
CA ARG A 72 6.59 4.69 -15.86
C ARG A 72 5.49 4.10 -14.96
N LEU A 73 5.78 4.07 -13.66
CA LEU A 73 4.81 3.80 -12.60
C LEU A 73 3.70 4.86 -12.59
#